data_AF-A0A1C5IE04-F1
#
_entry.id   AF-A0A1C5IE04-F1
#
_cell.length_a   1.000
_cell.length_b   1.000
_cell.length_c   1.000
_cell.angle_alpha   90.00
_cell.angle_beta   90.00
_cell.angle_gamma   90.00
#
_symmetry.space_group_name_H-M   'P 1'
#
loop_
_entity.id
_entity.type
_entity.pdbx_description
1 polymer ?
#
loop_
_entity_poly.entity_id
_entity_poly.type
_entity_poly.pdbx_seq_one_letter_code
_entity_poly.pdbx_strand_id
1 'polypeptide(L)'
;MKRAIAHIPSAEMLRLKPVEYWLGRFPDFVRRSATEIVLPAVGTFGPSFESEVHPIPPALRGHELLPDWVRQARDLLGEEGAIWANIIVDGQFLDNSAIWQKNQYDQEFAQVCITHPTVQRILHQMISEILEHGVDGVVLDLTDAYPNSGSDSYAGLSAHCFCAYCMEAMRLKGFRESKDAFIGDDSILRLALRVEDDGTAYVDTPQSWIDHRNADALVSLALARRIVSGESQQLTAEAMRLLAYLRARVQVTAEAVRAVLAPCRDKGMRTAVILGSADCDWSSMVTLEALHTAKSASEYWLPDSPDPQLTAAGAQIVQFLATRSTYGFNRFFETVEDADKRIVLFGIDEFLKNLMSTSKRLMGNKLSAGAAYVVEHLPEFAGFVGIPLGQQDHLDIVEQLTHSVTGVVLPQELLMKFRIVEPSP
;
A
#
# COMPACT_ATOMS: atom_id res chain seq x y z
N MET A 1 6.20 13.76 -24.49
CA MET A 1 6.90 14.29 -23.30
C MET A 1 7.11 13.13 -22.35
N LYS A 2 8.29 12.98 -21.72
CA LYS A 2 8.51 11.92 -20.72
C LYS A 2 7.62 12.21 -19.50
N ARG A 3 6.92 11.23 -18.95
CA ARG A 3 6.05 11.45 -17.78
C ARG A 3 6.91 11.68 -16.51
N ALA A 4 6.46 12.54 -15.62
CA ALA A 4 7.03 12.77 -14.30
C ALA A 4 5.88 12.93 -13.31
N ILE A 5 5.71 11.96 -12.42
CA ILE A 5 4.54 11.87 -11.57
C ILE A 5 4.97 12.29 -10.14
N ALA A 6 4.23 13.16 -9.48
CA ALA A 6 4.39 13.53 -8.07
C ALA A 6 3.28 12.86 -7.25
N HIS A 7 3.58 12.07 -6.21
CA HIS A 7 2.58 11.30 -5.46
C HIS A 7 2.71 11.74 -4.03
N ILE A 8 1.59 12.20 -3.52
CA ILE A 8 1.42 12.58 -2.14
C ILE A 8 0.63 11.41 -1.52
N PRO A 9 1.30 10.51 -0.78
CA PRO A 9 0.68 9.26 -0.35
C PRO A 9 -0.36 9.43 0.77
N SER A 10 -0.36 10.57 1.48
CA SER A 10 -1.18 10.77 2.67
C SER A 10 -1.75 12.20 2.72
N ALA A 11 -3.00 12.30 3.15
CA ALA A 11 -3.74 13.56 3.28
C ALA A 11 -3.11 14.47 4.33
N GLU A 12 -2.45 13.90 5.32
CA GLU A 12 -1.73 14.58 6.39
C GLU A 12 -0.61 15.43 5.80
N MET A 13 0.10 14.95 4.77
CA MET A 13 1.12 15.76 4.09
C MET A 13 0.53 17.05 3.52
N LEU A 14 -0.69 16.99 2.99
CA LEU A 14 -1.41 18.15 2.44
C LEU A 14 -2.05 19.03 3.51
N ARG A 15 -2.40 18.45 4.67
CA ARG A 15 -2.77 19.21 5.87
C ARG A 15 -1.63 20.10 6.36
N LEU A 16 -0.39 19.62 6.24
CA LEU A 16 0.82 20.27 6.76
C LEU A 16 1.38 21.32 5.80
N LYS A 17 1.36 21.04 4.50
CA LYS A 17 1.86 21.94 3.44
C LYS A 17 0.97 21.79 2.19
N PRO A 18 0.66 22.88 1.47
CA PRO A 18 -0.22 22.84 0.30
C PRO A 18 0.42 22.12 -0.90
N VAL A 19 -0.38 21.87 -1.94
CA VAL A 19 0.08 21.22 -3.18
C VAL A 19 1.27 21.96 -3.81
N GLU A 20 1.24 23.30 -3.78
CA GLU A 20 2.31 24.17 -4.30
C GLU A 20 3.67 23.85 -3.68
N TYR A 21 3.73 23.64 -2.37
CA TYR A 21 4.97 23.31 -1.68
C TYR A 21 5.57 22.00 -2.20
N TRP A 22 4.74 20.97 -2.29
CA TRP A 22 5.15 19.63 -2.71
C TRP A 22 5.58 19.59 -4.18
N LEU A 23 4.83 20.25 -5.06
CA LEU A 23 5.21 20.38 -6.47
C LEU A 23 6.46 21.25 -6.68
N GLY A 24 6.66 22.28 -5.87
CA GLY A 24 7.86 23.13 -5.91
C GLY A 24 9.13 22.40 -5.47
N ARG A 25 9.00 21.42 -4.56
CA ARG A 25 10.11 20.57 -4.08
C ARG A 25 10.44 19.41 -5.01
N PHE A 26 9.48 18.96 -5.81
CA PHE A 26 9.66 17.80 -6.70
C PHE A 26 10.87 17.90 -7.66
N PRO A 27 11.15 19.05 -8.30
CA PRO A 27 12.34 19.21 -9.15
C PRO A 27 13.68 19.04 -8.42
N ASP A 28 13.75 19.31 -7.11
CA ASP A 28 14.98 19.15 -6.33
C ASP A 28 15.44 17.69 -6.30
N PHE A 29 14.49 16.75 -6.42
CA PHE A 29 14.74 15.31 -6.32
C PHE A 29 14.85 14.63 -7.68
N VAL A 30 14.02 15.04 -8.65
CA VAL A 30 13.91 14.38 -9.96
C VAL A 30 14.57 15.19 -11.08
N ARG A 31 15.09 16.39 -10.77
CA ARG A 31 15.70 17.35 -11.71
C ARG A 31 14.78 17.75 -12.87
N ARG A 32 13.46 17.68 -12.66
CA ARG A 32 12.43 18.07 -13.63
C ARG A 32 11.10 18.38 -12.95
N SER A 33 10.28 19.19 -13.61
CA SER A 33 8.90 19.46 -13.17
C SER A 33 8.01 18.24 -13.32
N ALA A 34 7.04 18.12 -12.42
CA ALA A 34 5.98 17.13 -12.53
C ALA A 34 5.10 17.44 -13.75
N THR A 35 4.70 16.41 -14.47
CA THR A 35 3.67 16.45 -15.52
C THR A 35 2.35 15.86 -15.02
N GLU A 36 2.38 15.13 -13.91
CA GLU A 36 1.22 14.51 -13.30
C GLU A 36 1.36 14.54 -11.78
N ILE A 37 0.23 14.53 -11.07
CA ILE A 37 0.18 14.42 -9.62
C ILE A 37 -0.83 13.35 -9.19
N VAL A 38 -0.52 12.65 -8.09
CA VAL A 38 -1.38 11.67 -7.43
C VAL A 38 -1.70 12.21 -6.04
N LEU A 39 -2.99 12.45 -5.80
CA LEU A 39 -3.52 13.02 -4.57
C LEU A 39 -4.21 11.94 -3.72
N PRO A 40 -4.09 12.00 -2.39
CA PRO A 40 -4.66 11.00 -1.48
C PRO A 40 -6.17 11.23 -1.32
N ALA A 41 -6.99 10.48 -2.05
CA ALA A 41 -8.45 10.64 -2.04
C ALA A 41 -9.11 9.81 -0.93
N VAL A 42 -8.68 8.56 -0.76
CA VAL A 42 -9.13 7.67 0.32
C VAL A 42 -7.91 7.03 0.95
N GLY A 43 -7.64 7.39 2.19
CA GLY A 43 -6.57 6.80 3.00
C GLY A 43 -7.10 5.74 3.97
N THR A 44 -6.20 5.23 4.83
CA THR A 44 -6.51 4.24 5.87
C THR A 44 -7.64 4.68 6.81
N PHE A 45 -7.76 5.99 7.07
CA PHE A 45 -8.72 6.54 8.04
C PHE A 45 -9.97 7.17 7.40
N GLY A 46 -10.07 7.18 6.08
CA GLY A 46 -11.27 7.62 5.37
C GLY A 46 -11.02 8.53 4.17
N PRO A 47 -12.10 9.11 3.62
CA PRO A 47 -12.04 9.99 2.46
C PRO A 47 -11.54 11.39 2.84
N SER A 48 -10.80 12.02 1.94
CA SER A 48 -10.39 13.43 2.03
C SER A 48 -11.38 14.38 1.34
N PHE A 49 -12.64 13.99 1.26
CA PHE A 49 -13.74 14.73 0.63
C PHE A 49 -15.06 14.40 1.33
N GLU A 50 -16.09 15.20 1.07
CA GLU A 50 -17.45 14.92 1.56
C GLU A 50 -18.03 13.72 0.82
N SER A 51 -18.12 12.58 1.51
CA SER A 51 -18.62 11.32 0.96
C SER A 51 -19.95 10.91 1.60
N GLU A 52 -20.84 10.31 0.82
CA GLU A 52 -22.09 9.72 1.36
C GLU A 52 -21.82 8.43 2.16
N VAL A 53 -20.63 7.82 2.00
CA VAL A 53 -20.26 6.57 2.65
C VAL A 53 -19.68 6.78 4.05
N HIS A 54 -18.79 7.75 4.19
CA HIS A 54 -18.05 7.97 5.43
C HIS A 54 -17.72 9.46 5.61
N PRO A 55 -17.93 10.04 6.81
CA PRO A 55 -17.60 11.44 7.04
C PRO A 55 -16.10 11.70 6.94
N ILE A 56 -15.73 12.95 6.72
CA ILE A 56 -14.33 13.38 6.73
C ILE A 56 -13.69 13.03 8.10
N PRO A 57 -12.50 12.39 8.09
CA PRO A 57 -11.74 12.09 9.30
C PRO A 57 -11.54 13.34 10.17
N PRO A 58 -11.67 13.25 11.50
CA PRO A 58 -11.50 14.39 12.39
C PRO A 58 -10.20 15.17 12.16
N ALA A 59 -9.11 14.48 11.83
CA ALA A 59 -7.79 15.08 11.57
C ALA A 59 -7.75 16.02 10.34
N LEU A 60 -8.68 15.85 9.39
CA LEU A 60 -8.74 16.66 8.17
C LEU A 60 -9.81 17.77 8.24
N ARG A 61 -10.63 17.82 9.29
CA ARG A 61 -11.72 18.80 9.40
C ARG A 61 -11.17 20.22 9.53
N GLY A 62 -11.73 21.14 8.75
CA GLY A 62 -11.31 22.55 8.74
C GLY A 62 -10.04 22.82 7.92
N HIS A 63 -9.53 21.82 7.20
CA HIS A 63 -8.44 21.95 6.25
C HIS A 63 -8.94 21.88 4.81
N GLU A 64 -8.09 22.24 3.86
CA GLU A 64 -8.33 21.99 2.44
C GLU A 64 -8.47 20.49 2.18
N LEU A 65 -9.35 20.15 1.25
CA LEU A 65 -9.72 18.78 0.93
C LEU A 65 -9.41 18.46 -0.54
N LEU A 66 -9.72 17.25 -0.97
CA LEU A 66 -9.48 16.80 -2.34
C LEU A 66 -9.96 17.79 -3.41
N PRO A 67 -11.17 18.41 -3.34
CA PRO A 67 -11.58 19.39 -4.35
C PRO A 67 -10.67 20.61 -4.42
N ASP A 68 -10.17 21.09 -3.28
CA ASP A 68 -9.24 22.22 -3.22
C ASP A 68 -7.87 21.84 -3.79
N TRP A 69 -7.38 20.64 -3.45
CA TRP A 69 -6.11 20.12 -3.94
C TRP A 69 -6.13 19.87 -5.44
N VAL A 70 -7.23 19.37 -5.99
CA VAL A 70 -7.40 19.19 -7.44
C VAL A 70 -7.37 20.55 -8.15
N ARG A 71 -8.05 21.56 -7.62
CA ARG A 71 -7.98 22.93 -8.16
C ARG A 71 -6.55 23.48 -8.14
N GLN A 72 -5.86 23.40 -7.00
CA GLN A 72 -4.46 23.86 -6.90
C GLN A 72 -3.54 23.11 -7.88
N ALA A 73 -3.68 21.79 -7.96
CA ALA A 73 -2.91 20.97 -8.89
C ALA A 73 -3.17 21.38 -10.35
N ARG A 74 -4.42 21.67 -10.71
CA ARG A 74 -4.80 22.13 -12.05
C ARG A 74 -4.18 23.49 -12.37
N ASP A 75 -4.21 24.43 -11.43
CA ASP A 75 -3.60 25.75 -11.58
C ASP A 75 -2.07 25.67 -11.77
N LEU A 76 -1.42 24.73 -11.10
CA LEU A 76 0.04 24.56 -11.12
C LEU A 76 0.56 23.73 -12.30
N LEU A 77 -0.14 22.66 -12.69
CA LEU A 77 0.26 21.78 -13.78
C LEU A 77 -0.29 22.22 -15.15
N GLY A 78 -1.35 23.03 -15.16
CA GLY A 78 -2.09 23.42 -16.37
C GLY A 78 -3.00 22.32 -16.91
N GLU A 79 -3.69 22.63 -18.02
CA GLU A 79 -4.66 21.74 -18.67
C GLU A 79 -4.05 20.42 -19.19
N GLU A 80 -2.76 20.43 -19.54
CA GLU A 80 -2.07 19.23 -20.05
C GLU A 80 -1.58 18.29 -18.94
N GLY A 81 -1.58 18.75 -17.68
CA GLY A 81 -1.14 17.94 -16.54
C GLY A 81 -2.21 16.96 -16.08
N ALA A 82 -1.83 15.71 -15.76
CA ALA A 82 -2.79 14.73 -15.27
C ALA A 82 -2.88 14.72 -13.73
N ILE A 83 -4.10 14.67 -13.21
CA ILE A 83 -4.40 14.59 -11.78
C ILE A 83 -5.04 13.24 -11.49
N TRP A 84 -4.43 12.48 -10.61
CA TRP A 84 -4.90 11.17 -10.19
C TRP A 84 -5.37 11.20 -8.74
N ALA A 85 -6.43 10.45 -8.44
CA ALA A 85 -6.88 10.20 -7.08
C ALA A 85 -6.45 8.79 -6.61
N ASN A 86 -5.70 8.72 -5.52
CA ASN A 86 -5.26 7.47 -4.90
C ASN A 86 -6.27 6.96 -3.86
N ILE A 87 -6.49 5.65 -3.86
CA ILE A 87 -7.31 4.92 -2.89
C ILE A 87 -6.48 3.79 -2.31
N ILE A 88 -6.27 3.83 -0.99
CA ILE A 88 -5.73 2.69 -0.23
C ILE A 88 -6.89 1.74 0.07
N VAL A 89 -6.77 0.48 -0.35
CA VAL A 89 -7.89 -0.48 -0.32
C VAL A 89 -8.05 -1.25 1.00
N ASP A 90 -7.27 -0.91 2.03
CA ASP A 90 -7.31 -1.57 3.33
C ASP A 90 -8.61 -1.28 4.11
N GLY A 91 -9.19 -0.08 3.89
CA GLY A 91 -10.51 0.34 4.35
C GLY A 91 -10.68 0.26 5.87
N GLN A 92 -9.63 0.46 6.67
CA GLN A 92 -9.69 0.27 8.14
C GLN A 92 -10.74 1.16 8.82
N PHE A 93 -11.04 2.32 8.23
CA PHE A 93 -12.09 3.22 8.67
C PHE A 93 -13.52 2.63 8.60
N LEU A 94 -13.73 1.54 7.85
CA LEU A 94 -15.00 0.85 7.79
C LEU A 94 -15.10 -0.16 8.96
N ASP A 95 -15.46 0.35 10.14
CA ASP A 95 -15.62 -0.41 11.38
C ASP A 95 -16.86 -1.33 11.34
N ASN A 96 -16.77 -2.43 10.59
CA ASN A 96 -17.83 -3.41 10.44
C ASN A 96 -17.26 -4.82 10.21
N SER A 97 -17.33 -5.66 11.25
CA SER A 97 -16.84 -7.04 11.23
C SER A 97 -17.45 -7.93 10.14
N ALA A 98 -18.62 -7.58 9.60
CA ALA A 98 -19.24 -8.35 8.51
C ALA A 98 -18.45 -8.25 7.19
N ILE A 99 -17.67 -7.20 7.00
CA ILE A 99 -16.89 -6.95 5.76
C ILE A 99 -15.38 -7.10 5.96
N TRP A 100 -14.96 -7.37 7.20
CA TRP A 100 -13.57 -7.56 7.57
C TRP A 100 -12.95 -8.83 6.98
N GLN A 101 -11.63 -8.78 6.84
CA GLN A 101 -10.84 -9.92 6.46
C GLN A 101 -10.86 -10.96 7.60
N LYS A 102 -10.84 -12.23 7.22
CA LYS A 102 -10.78 -13.36 8.16
C LYS A 102 -9.64 -14.27 7.76
N ASN A 103 -8.81 -14.71 8.69
CA ASN A 103 -7.79 -15.71 8.36
C ASN A 103 -8.34 -17.15 8.35
N GLN A 104 -7.46 -18.13 8.18
CA GLN A 104 -7.79 -19.55 8.21
C GLN A 104 -8.41 -20.02 9.54
N TYR A 105 -8.23 -19.25 10.63
CA TYR A 105 -8.79 -19.51 11.95
C TYR A 105 -10.10 -18.73 12.22
N ASP A 106 -10.68 -18.07 11.21
CA ASP A 106 -11.82 -17.15 11.33
C ASP A 106 -11.58 -15.91 12.19
N GLN A 107 -10.33 -15.64 12.58
CA GLN A 107 -10.01 -14.42 13.29
C GLN A 107 -10.14 -13.22 12.36
N GLU A 108 -10.80 -12.19 12.85
CA GLU A 108 -11.08 -10.97 12.12
C GLU A 108 -9.93 -9.99 12.24
N PHE A 109 -9.66 -9.27 11.15
CA PHE A 109 -8.71 -8.18 11.08
C PHE A 109 -9.46 -6.92 10.67
N ALA A 110 -9.09 -5.78 11.26
CA ALA A 110 -9.73 -4.49 11.00
C ALA A 110 -9.38 -3.91 9.61
N GLN A 111 -9.24 -4.76 8.59
CA GLN A 111 -9.12 -4.41 7.18
C GLN A 111 -10.28 -5.04 6.43
N VAL A 112 -10.77 -4.37 5.39
CA VAL A 112 -11.88 -4.88 4.59
C VAL A 112 -11.43 -5.89 3.54
N CYS A 113 -12.32 -6.80 3.18
CA CYS A 113 -12.08 -7.73 2.08
C CYS A 113 -12.52 -7.11 0.74
N ILE A 114 -11.59 -6.79 -0.16
CA ILE A 114 -11.92 -6.24 -1.51
C ILE A 114 -12.76 -7.19 -2.39
N THR A 115 -12.79 -8.49 -2.07
CA THR A 115 -13.69 -9.46 -2.75
C THR A 115 -15.12 -9.40 -2.22
N HIS A 116 -15.36 -8.76 -1.07
CA HIS A 116 -16.68 -8.67 -0.47
C HIS A 116 -17.58 -7.72 -1.28
N PRO A 117 -18.78 -8.14 -1.72
CA PRO A 117 -19.66 -7.33 -2.57
C PRO A 117 -20.03 -5.96 -1.97
N THR A 118 -20.30 -5.89 -0.67
CA THR A 118 -20.52 -4.61 0.03
C THR A 118 -19.33 -3.68 -0.05
N VAL A 119 -18.09 -4.17 0.11
CA VAL A 119 -16.88 -3.35 -0.02
C VAL A 119 -16.74 -2.84 -1.44
N GLN A 120 -16.99 -3.68 -2.44
CA GLN A 120 -16.97 -3.25 -3.84
C GLN A 120 -18.00 -2.15 -4.12
N ARG A 121 -19.22 -2.25 -3.58
CA ARG A 121 -20.24 -1.18 -3.70
C ARG A 121 -19.83 0.12 -3.01
N ILE A 122 -19.23 0.02 -1.81
CA ILE A 122 -18.69 1.18 -1.10
C ILE A 122 -17.62 1.87 -1.94
N LEU A 123 -16.65 1.11 -2.46
CA LEU A 123 -15.59 1.66 -3.30
C LEU A 123 -16.16 2.21 -4.62
N HIS A 124 -17.20 1.61 -5.20
CA HIS A 124 -17.89 2.15 -6.37
C HIS A 124 -18.49 3.52 -6.12
N GLN A 125 -19.15 3.69 -4.97
CA GLN A 125 -19.73 4.96 -4.56
C GLN A 125 -18.63 6.02 -4.38
N MET A 126 -17.59 5.70 -3.59
CA MET A 126 -16.46 6.62 -3.37
C MET A 126 -15.74 6.98 -4.67
N ILE A 127 -15.51 6.02 -5.56
CA ILE A 127 -14.93 6.30 -6.89
C ILE A 127 -15.86 7.22 -7.68
N SER A 128 -17.17 6.98 -7.66
CA SER A 128 -18.12 7.83 -8.39
C SER A 128 -18.08 9.28 -7.92
N GLU A 129 -18.02 9.50 -6.60
CA GLU A 129 -17.85 10.81 -5.96
C GLU A 129 -16.51 11.47 -6.33
N ILE A 130 -15.40 10.72 -6.26
CA ILE A 130 -14.06 11.21 -6.66
C ILE A 130 -14.05 11.74 -8.09
N LEU A 131 -14.72 11.03 -9.02
CA LEU A 131 -14.76 11.40 -10.42
C LEU A 131 -15.52 12.72 -10.67
N GLU A 132 -16.29 13.23 -9.71
CA GLU A 132 -16.97 14.52 -9.80
C GLU A 132 -16.05 15.71 -9.49
N HIS A 133 -14.86 15.45 -8.95
CA HIS A 133 -13.91 16.49 -8.55
C HIS A 133 -12.95 16.93 -9.65
N GLY A 134 -13.08 16.44 -10.88
CA GLY A 134 -12.25 16.88 -12.02
C GLY A 134 -10.84 16.25 -12.06
N VAL A 135 -10.69 15.05 -11.48
CA VAL A 135 -9.50 14.21 -11.65
C VAL A 135 -9.52 13.53 -13.04
N ASP A 136 -8.36 13.16 -13.55
CA ASP A 136 -8.17 12.48 -14.84
C ASP A 136 -8.18 10.93 -14.72
N GLY A 137 -8.05 10.41 -13.50
CA GLY A 137 -8.10 8.98 -13.24
C GLY A 137 -8.00 8.61 -11.76
N VAL A 138 -8.17 7.31 -11.51
CA VAL A 138 -8.06 6.72 -10.17
C VAL A 138 -6.92 5.71 -10.12
N VAL A 139 -6.20 5.71 -9.01
CA VAL A 139 -5.12 4.79 -8.70
C VAL A 139 -5.55 3.97 -7.50
N LEU A 140 -5.49 2.63 -7.60
CA LEU A 140 -5.67 1.76 -6.45
C LEU A 140 -4.32 1.32 -5.92
N ASP A 141 -4.04 1.62 -4.65
CA ASP A 141 -2.87 1.10 -3.96
C ASP A 141 -3.19 -0.28 -3.36
N LEU A 142 -2.55 -1.33 -3.91
CA LEU A 142 -2.72 -2.70 -3.46
C LEU A 142 -1.56 -3.19 -2.59
N THR A 143 -0.58 -2.34 -2.29
CA THR A 143 0.65 -2.76 -1.58
C THR A 143 0.37 -3.32 -0.18
N ASP A 144 -0.77 -2.98 0.41
CA ASP A 144 -1.21 -3.46 1.72
C ASP A 144 -2.69 -3.90 1.72
N ALA A 145 -3.18 -4.42 0.58
CA ALA A 145 -4.55 -4.91 0.48
C ALA A 145 -4.84 -6.08 1.46
N TYR A 146 -3.81 -6.82 1.85
CA TYR A 146 -3.84 -7.94 2.79
C TYR A 146 -2.60 -7.85 3.71
N PRO A 147 -2.60 -6.99 4.74
CA PRO A 147 -1.38 -6.64 5.48
C PRO A 147 -0.77 -7.81 6.24
N ASN A 148 0.48 -8.16 5.91
CA ASN A 148 1.30 -9.14 6.63
C ASN A 148 2.25 -8.43 7.59
N SER A 149 1.92 -8.31 8.88
CA SER A 149 2.80 -7.70 9.89
C SER A 149 3.67 -8.74 10.61
N GLY A 150 4.92 -8.39 10.88
CA GLY A 150 5.82 -9.20 11.71
C GLY A 150 5.46 -9.19 13.20
N SER A 151 4.63 -8.25 13.67
CA SER A 151 4.13 -8.20 15.06
C SER A 151 2.98 -9.19 15.34
N ASP A 152 2.34 -9.71 14.29
CA ASP A 152 1.33 -10.79 14.39
C ASP A 152 1.97 -12.18 14.53
N SER A 153 3.30 -12.21 14.66
CA SER A 153 4.13 -13.41 14.78
C SER A 153 3.89 -14.22 16.07
N TYR A 154 3.32 -13.63 17.12
CA TYR A 154 3.12 -14.34 18.40
C TYR A 154 1.97 -15.36 18.36
N ALA A 155 1.12 -15.35 17.31
CA ALA A 155 0.03 -16.32 17.13
C ALA A 155 -0.01 -16.98 15.74
N GLY A 156 1.01 -16.77 14.88
CA GLY A 156 1.05 -17.41 13.55
C GLY A 156 -0.02 -16.92 12.58
N LEU A 157 -0.47 -15.66 12.68
CA LEU A 157 -1.62 -15.15 11.95
C LEU A 157 -1.21 -14.40 10.67
N SER A 158 -1.00 -15.18 9.60
CA SER A 158 -1.58 -15.01 8.26
C SER A 158 -2.14 -13.64 7.83
N ALA A 159 -1.64 -13.04 6.75
CA ALA A 159 -2.47 -12.17 5.92
C ALA A 159 -2.89 -12.87 4.65
N HIS A 160 -4.04 -13.53 4.78
CA HIS A 160 -4.79 -14.16 3.70
C HIS A 160 -6.26 -14.18 4.12
N CYS A 161 -7.13 -13.54 3.35
CA CYS A 161 -8.56 -13.55 3.67
C CYS A 161 -9.23 -14.87 3.23
N PHE A 162 -9.63 -15.72 4.17
CA PHE A 162 -10.43 -16.94 4.02
C PHE A 162 -11.93 -16.71 4.29
N CYS A 163 -12.42 -15.48 4.20
CA CYS A 163 -13.85 -15.22 4.34
C CYS A 163 -14.66 -15.99 3.28
N ALA A 164 -15.95 -16.21 3.56
CA ALA A 164 -16.82 -17.01 2.68
C ALA A 164 -16.84 -16.51 1.22
N TYR A 165 -16.75 -15.19 1.00
CA TYR A 165 -16.71 -14.60 -0.34
C TYR A 165 -15.42 -14.92 -1.08
N CYS A 166 -14.26 -14.81 -0.41
CA CYS A 166 -12.98 -15.22 -0.98
C CYS A 166 -12.98 -16.71 -1.32
N MET A 167 -13.43 -17.56 -0.39
CA MET A 167 -13.46 -19.01 -0.58
C MET A 167 -14.37 -19.42 -1.73
N GLU A 168 -15.55 -18.81 -1.83
CA GLU A 168 -16.47 -19.08 -2.94
C GLU A 168 -15.90 -18.59 -4.29
N ALA A 169 -15.31 -17.39 -4.33
CA ALA A 169 -14.66 -16.88 -5.54
C ALA A 169 -13.50 -17.79 -5.99
N MET A 170 -12.66 -18.25 -5.05
CA MET A 170 -11.58 -19.20 -5.35
C MET A 170 -12.12 -20.57 -5.79
N ARG A 171 -13.27 -21.00 -5.25
CA ARG A 171 -13.95 -22.22 -5.69
C ARG A 171 -14.36 -22.17 -7.15
N LEU A 172 -14.79 -21.00 -7.62
CA LEU A 172 -15.08 -20.76 -9.04
C LEU A 172 -13.80 -20.76 -9.90
N LYS A 173 -12.62 -20.50 -9.32
CA LYS A 173 -11.29 -20.66 -9.95
C LYS A 173 -10.71 -22.07 -9.86
N GLY A 174 -11.48 -23.03 -9.35
CA GLY A 174 -11.08 -24.44 -9.28
C GLY A 174 -10.29 -24.81 -8.03
N PHE A 175 -10.16 -23.91 -7.05
CA PHE A 175 -9.67 -24.28 -5.72
C PHE A 175 -10.76 -25.08 -4.98
N ARG A 176 -10.42 -26.24 -4.40
CA ARG A 176 -11.40 -27.16 -3.80
C ARG A 176 -11.15 -27.44 -2.32
N GLU A 177 -9.99 -27.04 -1.80
CA GLU A 177 -9.63 -27.26 -0.40
C GLU A 177 -10.40 -26.29 0.51
N SER A 178 -10.63 -26.71 1.76
CA SER A 178 -11.10 -25.80 2.81
C SER A 178 -9.92 -25.03 3.43
N LYS A 179 -10.23 -24.00 4.21
CA LYS A 179 -9.21 -23.28 4.99
C LYS A 179 -8.50 -24.17 6.02
N ASP A 180 -9.13 -25.28 6.43
CA ASP A 180 -8.58 -26.20 7.44
C ASP A 180 -7.29 -26.88 6.95
N ALA A 181 -7.08 -26.91 5.62
CA ALA A 181 -5.83 -27.39 5.02
C ALA A 181 -4.60 -26.53 5.39
N PHE A 182 -4.80 -25.34 5.96
CA PHE A 182 -3.73 -24.41 6.34
C PHE A 182 -3.62 -24.15 7.84
N ILE A 183 -4.40 -24.86 8.66
CA ILE A 183 -4.38 -24.77 10.12
C ILE A 183 -3.23 -25.63 10.67
N GLY A 184 -2.48 -25.08 11.63
CA GLY A 184 -1.45 -25.81 12.37
C GLY A 184 -0.06 -25.16 12.35
N ASP A 185 0.76 -25.53 13.34
CA ASP A 185 2.08 -24.93 13.57
C ASP A 185 3.09 -25.27 12.47
N ASP A 186 2.98 -26.44 11.84
CA ASP A 186 3.84 -26.86 10.73
C ASP A 186 3.27 -26.49 9.35
N SER A 187 2.28 -25.59 9.28
CA SER A 187 1.67 -25.18 8.01
C SER A 187 2.66 -24.39 7.15
N ILE A 188 2.84 -24.83 5.91
CA ILE A 188 3.70 -24.15 4.94
C ILE A 188 3.20 -22.73 4.57
N LEU A 189 1.93 -22.41 4.87
CA LEU A 189 1.36 -21.06 4.76
C LEU A 189 2.11 -20.05 5.63
N ARG A 190 2.80 -20.49 6.68
CA ARG A 190 3.63 -19.63 7.54
C ARG A 190 4.82 -19.00 6.81
N LEU A 191 5.12 -19.41 5.57
CA LEU A 191 6.02 -18.68 4.68
C LEU A 191 5.57 -17.23 4.41
N ALA A 192 4.28 -16.94 4.57
CA ALA A 192 3.71 -15.58 4.55
C ALA A 192 4.32 -14.64 5.59
N LEU A 193 4.83 -15.20 6.70
CA LEU A 193 5.27 -14.42 7.85
C LEU A 193 6.64 -13.78 7.57
N ARG A 194 6.78 -12.51 7.96
CA ARG A 194 8.07 -11.80 7.91
C ARG A 194 9.02 -12.43 8.93
N VAL A 195 10.24 -12.80 8.50
CA VAL A 195 11.21 -13.56 9.32
C VAL A 195 12.30 -12.67 9.94
N GLU A 196 12.17 -11.34 9.89
CA GLU A 196 13.17 -10.44 10.49
C GLU A 196 12.61 -9.56 11.60
N ASP A 197 13.45 -9.34 12.64
CA ASP A 197 13.17 -8.53 13.84
C ASP A 197 12.80 -7.07 13.51
N ASP A 198 13.17 -6.57 12.32
CA ASP A 198 12.90 -5.21 11.85
C ASP A 198 11.69 -5.09 10.91
N GLY A 199 11.07 -6.23 10.57
CA GLY A 199 9.92 -6.32 9.68
C GLY A 199 10.18 -5.92 8.23
N THR A 200 11.41 -5.98 7.72
CA THR A 200 11.74 -5.58 6.32
C THR A 200 11.81 -6.74 5.33
N ALA A 201 11.91 -8.00 5.77
CA ALA A 201 12.07 -9.13 4.86
C ALA A 201 10.74 -9.60 4.27
N TYR A 202 10.65 -9.57 2.94
CA TYR A 202 9.52 -10.06 2.15
C TYR A 202 9.86 -11.40 1.49
N VAL A 203 8.83 -12.21 1.23
CA VAL A 203 8.94 -13.36 0.31
C VAL A 203 8.14 -13.00 -0.92
N ASP A 204 8.77 -12.47 -1.94
CA ASP A 204 8.12 -12.42 -3.24
C ASP A 204 8.10 -13.85 -3.77
N THR A 205 6.90 -14.37 -4.08
CA THR A 205 6.77 -15.69 -4.69
C THR A 205 6.76 -15.53 -6.19
N PRO A 206 7.80 -16.03 -6.90
CA PRO A 206 7.89 -15.87 -8.34
C PRO A 206 6.64 -16.40 -9.03
N GLN A 207 6.12 -15.66 -10.00
CA GLN A 207 4.96 -16.06 -10.79
C GLN A 207 5.19 -17.45 -11.42
N SER A 208 6.42 -17.72 -11.86
CA SER A 208 6.83 -19.03 -12.38
C SER A 208 6.62 -20.20 -11.41
N TRP A 209 6.72 -19.98 -10.09
CA TRP A 209 6.45 -21.03 -9.10
C TRP A 209 4.96 -21.34 -9.04
N ILE A 210 4.12 -20.32 -9.14
CA ILE A 210 2.65 -20.42 -9.12
C ILE A 210 2.15 -21.11 -10.41
N ASP A 211 2.67 -20.71 -11.57
CA ASP A 211 2.22 -21.25 -12.86
C ASP A 211 2.71 -22.67 -13.13
N HIS A 212 3.98 -22.94 -12.84
CA HIS A 212 4.57 -24.26 -13.04
C HIS A 212 4.37 -25.20 -11.84
N ARG A 213 3.69 -24.73 -10.78
CA ARG A 213 3.47 -25.47 -9.54
C ARG A 213 4.78 -26.06 -8.99
N ASN A 214 5.80 -25.22 -8.86
CA ASN A 214 7.13 -25.62 -8.40
C ASN A 214 7.15 -25.86 -6.87
N ALA A 215 6.58 -26.99 -6.46
CA ALA A 215 6.51 -27.40 -5.05
C ALA A 215 7.90 -27.54 -4.41
N ASP A 216 8.88 -28.04 -5.16
CA ASP A 216 10.23 -28.30 -4.65
C ASP A 216 10.93 -27.02 -4.19
N ALA A 217 10.80 -25.93 -4.94
CA ALA A 217 11.34 -24.63 -4.56
C ALA A 217 10.72 -24.11 -3.25
N LEU A 218 9.40 -24.26 -3.11
CA LEU A 218 8.65 -23.81 -1.94
C LEU A 218 8.98 -24.66 -0.70
N VAL A 219 9.07 -26.00 -0.85
CA VAL A 219 9.51 -26.91 0.21
C VAL A 219 10.95 -26.59 0.64
N SER A 220 11.86 -26.36 -0.31
CA SER A 220 13.25 -26.02 -0.03
C SER A 220 13.36 -24.74 0.80
N LEU A 221 12.57 -23.71 0.45
CA LEU A 221 12.52 -22.46 1.18
C LEU A 221 11.93 -22.63 2.59
N ALA A 222 10.84 -23.41 2.74
CA ALA A 222 10.22 -23.68 4.03
C ALA A 222 11.17 -24.42 5.00
N LEU A 223 11.91 -25.41 4.49
CA LEU A 223 12.94 -26.13 5.24
C LEU A 223 14.11 -25.21 5.62
N ALA A 224 14.60 -24.39 4.69
CA ALA A 224 15.68 -23.44 4.95
C ALA A 224 15.30 -22.43 6.05
N ARG A 225 14.03 -22.02 6.09
CA ARG A 225 13.48 -21.12 7.12
C ARG A 225 13.04 -21.83 8.41
N ARG A 226 13.19 -23.15 8.50
CA ARG A 226 12.80 -23.98 9.66
C ARG A 226 11.32 -23.81 10.04
N ILE A 227 10.47 -23.54 9.05
CA ILE A 227 9.02 -23.39 9.24
C ILE A 227 8.35 -24.75 9.36
N VAL A 228 8.87 -25.73 8.62
CA VAL A 228 8.35 -27.08 8.56
C VAL A 228 9.44 -28.08 8.93
N SER A 229 9.03 -29.22 9.48
CA SER A 229 9.88 -30.39 9.69
C SER A 229 9.09 -31.63 9.29
N GLY A 230 9.68 -32.59 8.58
CA GLY A 230 8.95 -33.80 8.18
C GLY A 230 9.41 -34.46 6.88
N GLU A 231 8.61 -35.43 6.43
CA GLU A 231 8.87 -36.23 5.23
C GLU A 231 8.60 -35.44 3.94
N SER A 232 9.49 -35.60 2.95
CA SER A 232 9.46 -34.84 1.70
C SER A 232 8.12 -34.94 0.94
N GLN A 233 7.47 -36.10 0.96
CA GLN A 233 6.26 -36.32 0.16
C GLN A 233 5.03 -35.56 0.69
N GLN A 234 4.88 -35.46 2.02
CA GLN A 234 3.82 -34.67 2.64
C GLN A 234 4.03 -33.17 2.38
N LEU A 235 5.27 -32.69 2.54
CA LEU A 235 5.62 -31.30 2.30
C LEU A 235 5.38 -30.88 0.85
N THR A 236 5.71 -31.75 -0.12
CA THR A 236 5.38 -31.50 -1.53
C THR A 236 3.88 -31.36 -1.75
N ALA A 237 3.04 -32.20 -1.12
CA ALA A 237 1.59 -32.09 -1.25
C ALA A 237 1.04 -30.78 -0.63
N GLU A 238 1.58 -30.36 0.52
CA GLU A 238 1.25 -29.07 1.15
C GLU A 238 1.68 -27.88 0.29
N ALA A 239 2.88 -27.91 -0.28
CA ALA A 239 3.36 -26.89 -1.20
C ALA A 239 2.47 -26.79 -2.45
N MET A 240 2.07 -27.92 -3.02
CA MET A 240 1.14 -27.95 -4.15
C MET A 240 -0.22 -27.33 -3.81
N ARG A 241 -0.74 -27.58 -2.60
CA ARG A 241 -1.98 -26.96 -2.11
C ARG A 241 -1.85 -25.45 -1.97
N LEU A 242 -0.73 -24.98 -1.40
CA LEU A 242 -0.44 -23.56 -1.28
C LEU A 242 -0.31 -22.89 -2.66
N LEU A 243 0.39 -23.50 -3.62
CA LEU A 243 0.51 -22.95 -4.97
C LEU A 243 -0.84 -22.89 -5.69
N ALA A 244 -1.71 -23.90 -5.49
CA ALA A 244 -3.07 -23.87 -6.00
C ALA A 244 -3.91 -22.75 -5.34
N TYR A 245 -3.75 -22.53 -4.05
CA TYR A 245 -4.37 -21.43 -3.32
C TYR A 245 -3.90 -20.08 -3.86
N LEU A 246 -2.59 -19.84 -3.94
CA LEU A 246 -2.01 -18.60 -4.45
C LEU A 246 -2.52 -18.31 -5.86
N ARG A 247 -2.51 -19.30 -6.75
CA ARG A 247 -3.02 -19.17 -8.12
C ARG A 247 -4.49 -18.74 -8.17
N ALA A 248 -5.35 -19.38 -7.37
CA ALA A 248 -6.76 -19.01 -7.33
C ALA A 248 -6.94 -17.61 -6.75
N ARG A 249 -6.15 -17.26 -5.73
CA ARG A 249 -6.23 -15.98 -5.05
C ARG A 249 -5.78 -14.81 -5.92
N VAL A 250 -4.65 -14.92 -6.61
CA VAL A 250 -4.18 -13.84 -7.51
C VAL A 250 -5.23 -13.51 -8.58
N GLN A 251 -5.93 -14.54 -9.09
CA GLN A 251 -7.02 -14.35 -10.05
C GLN A 251 -8.25 -13.67 -9.43
N VAL A 252 -8.65 -14.09 -8.22
CA VAL A 252 -9.78 -13.47 -7.50
C VAL A 252 -9.48 -12.01 -7.15
N THR A 253 -8.27 -11.70 -6.66
CA THR A 253 -7.88 -10.33 -6.37
C THR A 253 -7.89 -9.48 -7.64
N ALA A 254 -7.31 -9.97 -8.76
CA ALA A 254 -7.33 -9.25 -10.02
C ALA A 254 -8.76 -8.96 -10.52
N GLU A 255 -9.68 -9.91 -10.39
CA GLU A 255 -11.10 -9.71 -10.74
C GLU A 255 -11.82 -8.74 -9.80
N ALA A 256 -11.50 -8.75 -8.51
CA ALA A 256 -12.03 -7.79 -7.56
C ALA A 256 -11.57 -6.36 -7.88
N VAL A 257 -10.28 -6.17 -8.20
CA VAL A 257 -9.73 -4.89 -8.66
C VAL A 257 -10.44 -4.41 -9.93
N ARG A 258 -10.64 -5.32 -10.90
CA ARG A 258 -11.40 -5.00 -12.11
C ARG A 258 -12.82 -4.57 -11.78
N ALA A 259 -13.49 -5.27 -10.87
CA ALA A 259 -14.84 -4.94 -10.44
C ALA A 259 -14.88 -3.55 -9.80
N VAL A 260 -13.99 -3.28 -8.83
CA VAL A 260 -13.89 -1.98 -8.13
C VAL A 260 -13.67 -0.82 -9.11
N LEU A 261 -12.81 -0.98 -10.11
CA LEU A 261 -12.51 0.06 -11.11
C LEU A 261 -13.54 0.18 -12.24
N ALA A 262 -14.65 -0.56 -12.20
CA ALA A 262 -15.69 -0.49 -13.24
C ALA A 262 -16.25 0.92 -13.46
N PRO A 263 -16.57 1.73 -12.42
CA PRO A 263 -17.13 3.06 -12.62
C PRO A 263 -16.21 4.00 -13.43
N CYS A 264 -14.89 3.87 -13.27
CA CYS A 264 -13.91 4.61 -14.08
C CYS A 264 -13.99 4.22 -15.56
N ARG A 265 -14.04 2.92 -15.85
CA ARG A 265 -14.13 2.42 -17.24
C ARG A 265 -15.43 2.86 -17.92
N ASP A 266 -16.55 2.83 -17.19
CA ASP A 266 -17.85 3.24 -17.70
C ASP A 266 -17.89 4.73 -18.07
N LYS A 267 -17.09 5.55 -17.37
CA LYS A 267 -16.89 6.98 -17.66
C LYS A 267 -15.70 7.27 -18.60
N GLY A 268 -14.99 6.25 -19.10
CA GLY A 268 -13.82 6.44 -19.96
C GLY A 268 -12.59 7.04 -19.26
N MET A 269 -12.54 6.95 -17.92
CA MET A 269 -11.48 7.51 -17.09
C MET A 269 -10.26 6.58 -17.03
N ARG A 270 -9.07 7.17 -16.83
CA ARG A 270 -7.84 6.39 -16.66
C ARG A 270 -7.85 5.65 -15.34
N THR A 271 -7.23 4.48 -15.33
CA THR A 271 -7.08 3.65 -14.12
C THR A 271 -5.67 3.12 -13.97
N ALA A 272 -5.13 3.17 -12.77
CA ALA A 272 -3.85 2.55 -12.45
C ALA A 272 -3.92 1.71 -11.18
N VAL A 273 -2.95 0.82 -11.04
CA VAL A 273 -2.76 -0.02 -9.84
C VAL A 273 -1.32 0.08 -9.39
N ILE A 274 -1.09 0.33 -8.11
CA ILE A 274 0.24 0.30 -7.49
C ILE A 274 0.50 -1.09 -6.88
N LEU A 275 1.66 -1.67 -7.17
CA LEU A 275 2.11 -2.98 -6.71
C LEU A 275 3.49 -2.94 -6.06
N GLY A 276 3.66 -3.73 -5.00
CA GLY A 276 4.96 -3.88 -4.32
C GLY A 276 6.02 -4.60 -5.16
N SER A 277 5.60 -5.50 -6.06
CA SER A 277 6.44 -6.33 -6.93
C SER A 277 5.63 -6.77 -8.16
N ALA A 278 6.30 -7.13 -9.25
CA ALA A 278 5.70 -7.79 -10.41
C ALA A 278 5.20 -9.21 -10.07
N ASP A 279 5.98 -9.89 -9.20
CA ASP A 279 5.69 -11.22 -8.68
C ASP A 279 4.63 -11.17 -7.57
N CYS A 280 4.19 -12.34 -7.10
CA CYS A 280 3.20 -12.42 -6.05
C CYS A 280 3.78 -11.94 -4.72
N ASP A 281 3.46 -10.70 -4.39
CA ASP A 281 3.58 -10.14 -3.05
C ASP A 281 2.44 -10.66 -2.17
N TRP A 282 2.78 -11.17 -1.00
CA TRP A 282 1.81 -11.73 -0.07
C TRP A 282 0.93 -10.64 0.57
N SER A 283 1.35 -9.36 0.58
CA SER A 283 0.50 -8.26 1.06
C SER A 283 -0.46 -7.69 0.02
N SER A 284 -0.23 -7.95 -1.26
CA SER A 284 -1.15 -7.57 -2.35
C SER A 284 -2.01 -8.75 -2.82
N MET A 285 -1.49 -9.98 -2.67
CA MET A 285 -2.11 -11.23 -3.13
C MET A 285 -2.55 -11.18 -4.58
N VAL A 286 -1.73 -10.57 -5.43
CA VAL A 286 -1.94 -10.43 -6.87
C VAL A 286 -0.59 -10.34 -7.59
N THR A 287 -0.58 -10.65 -8.88
CA THR A 287 0.57 -10.46 -9.75
C THR A 287 0.24 -9.55 -10.92
N LEU A 288 1.27 -8.96 -11.52
CA LEU A 288 1.11 -8.11 -12.69
C LEU A 288 0.43 -8.86 -13.85
N GLU A 289 0.81 -10.13 -14.08
CA GLU A 289 0.23 -10.97 -15.13
C GLU A 289 -1.27 -11.23 -14.89
N ALA A 290 -1.67 -11.50 -13.65
CA ALA A 290 -3.07 -11.72 -13.30
C ALA A 290 -3.92 -10.46 -13.56
N LEU A 291 -3.43 -9.28 -13.18
CA LEU A 291 -4.09 -8.01 -13.43
C LEU A 291 -4.19 -7.69 -14.92
N HIS A 292 -3.10 -7.89 -15.67
CA HIS A 292 -3.08 -7.68 -17.12
C HIS A 292 -4.06 -8.59 -17.84
N THR A 293 -4.05 -9.89 -17.51
CA THR A 293 -4.96 -10.89 -18.08
C THR A 293 -6.42 -10.56 -17.78
N ALA A 294 -6.71 -10.12 -16.54
CA ALA A 294 -8.06 -9.71 -16.15
C ALA A 294 -8.48 -8.38 -16.78
N LYS A 295 -7.54 -7.59 -17.33
CA LYS A 295 -7.73 -6.20 -17.76
C LYS A 295 -8.24 -5.33 -16.63
N SER A 296 -7.60 -5.44 -15.48
CA SER A 296 -8.08 -4.79 -14.25
C SER A 296 -7.91 -3.27 -14.27
N ALA A 297 -6.85 -2.76 -14.89
CA ALA A 297 -6.56 -1.34 -15.02
C ALA A 297 -5.89 -1.00 -16.36
N SER A 298 -5.80 0.30 -16.69
CA SER A 298 -5.09 0.77 -17.88
C SER A 298 -3.58 0.88 -17.69
N GLU A 299 -3.09 1.05 -16.46
CA GLU A 299 -1.67 1.16 -16.13
C GLU A 299 -1.31 0.37 -14.86
N TYR A 300 -0.07 -0.11 -14.79
CA TYR A 300 0.46 -0.86 -13.65
C TYR A 300 1.76 -0.25 -13.17
N TRP A 301 1.80 0.15 -11.90
CA TRP A 301 2.88 0.95 -11.32
C TRP A 301 3.63 0.12 -10.27
N LEU A 302 4.91 -0.17 -10.49
CA LEU A 302 5.69 -1.09 -9.64
C LEU A 302 7.19 -0.77 -9.68
N PRO A 303 7.99 -1.12 -8.65
CA PRO A 303 9.42 -0.76 -8.59
C PRO A 303 10.28 -1.50 -9.61
N ASP A 304 9.81 -2.61 -10.14
CA ASP A 304 10.53 -3.44 -11.11
C ASP A 304 10.66 -2.76 -12.47
N SER A 305 11.73 -3.13 -13.19
CA SER A 305 11.87 -2.76 -14.60
C SER A 305 10.72 -3.36 -15.41
N PRO A 306 10.19 -2.66 -16.43
CA PRO A 306 9.13 -3.19 -17.28
C PRO A 306 9.49 -4.56 -17.85
N ASP A 307 8.62 -5.55 -17.64
CA ASP A 307 8.76 -6.87 -18.25
C ASP A 307 8.56 -6.75 -19.77
N PRO A 308 9.57 -7.09 -20.60
CA PRO A 308 9.47 -6.98 -22.06
C PRO A 308 8.34 -7.84 -22.66
N GLN A 309 8.05 -9.00 -22.08
CA GLN A 309 7.00 -9.91 -22.57
C GLN A 309 5.62 -9.32 -22.33
N LEU A 310 5.38 -8.82 -21.11
CA LEU A 310 4.10 -8.18 -20.77
C LEU A 310 3.91 -6.85 -21.52
N THR A 311 4.99 -6.08 -21.69
CA THR A 311 4.96 -4.86 -22.50
C THR A 311 4.62 -5.17 -23.96
N ALA A 312 5.23 -6.22 -24.55
CA ALA A 312 4.88 -6.68 -25.89
C ALA A 312 3.44 -7.20 -26.00
N ALA A 313 2.88 -7.74 -24.90
CA ALA A 313 1.47 -8.12 -24.79
C ALA A 313 0.52 -6.93 -24.51
N GLY A 314 1.03 -5.69 -24.52
CA GLY A 314 0.26 -4.46 -24.41
C GLY A 314 0.07 -3.92 -22.99
N ALA A 315 0.71 -4.50 -21.98
CA ALA A 315 0.68 -3.96 -20.62
C ALA A 315 1.37 -2.59 -20.57
N GLN A 316 0.70 -1.58 -20.01
CA GLN A 316 1.31 -0.27 -19.75
C GLN A 316 1.96 -0.28 -18.37
N ILE A 317 3.25 -0.60 -18.35
CA ILE A 317 4.03 -0.69 -17.10
C ILE A 317 4.75 0.63 -16.86
N VAL A 318 4.58 1.18 -15.65
CA VAL A 318 5.25 2.39 -15.18
C VAL A 318 6.15 2.03 -14.00
N GLN A 319 7.44 2.31 -14.13
CA GLN A 319 8.37 2.01 -13.04
C GLN A 319 8.21 3.04 -11.90
N PHE A 320 7.90 2.54 -10.71
CA PHE A 320 7.48 3.29 -9.54
C PHE A 320 8.38 3.00 -8.34
N LEU A 321 9.28 3.92 -8.01
CA LEU A 321 10.37 3.72 -7.04
C LEU A 321 9.95 3.86 -5.56
N ALA A 322 8.64 3.89 -5.26
CA ALA A 322 8.14 4.35 -3.97
C ALA A 322 7.24 3.38 -3.19
N THR A 323 7.02 2.15 -3.64
CA THR A 323 5.96 1.31 -3.04
C THR A 323 6.21 0.90 -1.59
N ARG A 324 7.41 0.44 -1.24
CA ARG A 324 7.67 -0.05 0.13
C ARG A 324 8.46 0.92 1.01
N SER A 325 8.99 2.00 0.44
CA SER A 325 9.60 3.10 1.20
C SER A 325 8.54 3.95 1.93
N THR A 326 7.28 3.94 1.47
CA THR A 326 6.14 4.59 2.15
C THR A 326 5.64 3.84 3.36
N TYR A 327 5.91 2.53 3.55
CA TYR A 327 5.53 1.84 4.82
C TYR A 327 6.10 2.54 6.05
N GLY A 328 7.32 3.09 5.95
CA GLY A 328 7.88 3.92 7.02
C GLY A 328 7.08 5.21 7.23
N PHE A 329 6.64 5.84 6.14
CA PHE A 329 5.88 7.11 6.16
C PHE A 329 4.44 6.88 6.63
N ASN A 330 3.73 5.92 6.06
CA ASN A 330 2.40 5.48 6.46
C ASN A 330 2.42 5.05 7.93
N ARG A 331 3.35 4.19 8.36
CA ARG A 331 3.47 3.81 9.78
C ARG A 331 3.76 5.01 10.69
N PHE A 332 4.51 6.00 10.21
CA PHE A 332 4.75 7.23 10.96
C PHE A 332 3.45 8.04 11.10
N PHE A 333 2.72 8.30 10.01
CA PHE A 333 1.47 9.04 10.04
C PHE A 333 0.35 8.27 10.75
N GLU A 334 0.23 6.95 10.59
CA GLU A 334 -0.64 6.08 11.39
C GLU A 334 -0.33 6.18 12.89
N THR A 335 0.96 6.15 13.26
CA THR A 335 1.36 6.31 14.67
C THR A 335 0.90 7.67 15.19
N VAL A 336 1.02 8.71 14.37
CA VAL A 336 0.62 10.07 14.67
C VAL A 336 -0.91 10.22 14.77
N GLU A 337 -1.67 9.62 13.85
CA GLU A 337 -3.13 9.70 13.81
C GLU A 337 -3.77 8.91 14.96
N ASP A 338 -3.16 7.79 15.36
CA ASP A 338 -3.55 6.99 16.52
C ASP A 338 -2.93 7.48 17.85
N ALA A 339 -2.30 8.66 17.89
CA ALA A 339 -1.50 9.08 19.04
C ALA A 339 -2.26 9.01 20.37
N ASP A 340 -3.48 9.55 20.41
CA ASP A 340 -4.30 9.55 21.63
C ASP A 340 -4.60 8.12 22.11
N LYS A 341 -5.01 7.26 21.18
CA LYS A 341 -5.31 5.84 21.47
C LYS A 341 -4.06 5.09 21.94
N ARG A 342 -2.91 5.29 21.29
CA ARG A 342 -1.65 4.63 21.62
C ARG A 342 -1.07 5.12 22.95
N ILE A 343 -1.16 6.42 23.24
CA ILE A 343 -0.72 6.99 24.52
C ILE A 343 -1.57 6.44 25.67
N VAL A 344 -2.88 6.35 25.49
CA VAL A 344 -3.80 5.77 26.49
C VAL A 344 -3.49 4.29 26.73
N LEU A 345 -3.21 3.52 25.68
CA LEU A 345 -2.99 2.07 25.79
C LEU A 345 -1.59 1.67 26.27
N PHE A 346 -0.55 2.39 25.82
CA PHE A 346 0.84 1.96 25.97
C PHE A 346 1.72 2.97 26.74
N GLY A 347 1.17 4.14 27.07
CA GLY A 347 1.89 5.22 27.73
C GLY A 347 2.70 6.08 26.76
N ILE A 348 2.99 7.31 27.20
CA ILE A 348 3.67 8.33 26.39
C ILE A 348 5.10 7.91 26.00
N ASP A 349 5.82 7.21 26.87
CA ASP A 349 7.20 6.80 26.61
C ASP A 349 7.31 5.75 25.49
N GLU A 350 6.40 4.78 25.44
CA GLU A 350 6.38 3.74 24.40
C GLU A 350 5.88 4.31 23.07
N PHE A 351 4.91 5.24 23.10
CA PHE A 351 4.51 6.03 21.94
C PHE A 351 5.70 6.80 21.35
N LEU A 352 6.44 7.54 22.18
CA LEU A 352 7.60 8.34 21.76
C LEU A 352 8.75 7.47 21.24
N LYS A 353 9.02 6.33 21.88
CA LYS A 353 10.03 5.38 21.43
C LYS A 353 9.68 4.81 20.05
N ASN A 354 8.41 4.47 19.82
CA ASN A 354 7.92 4.00 18.51
C ASN A 354 7.98 5.09 17.45
N LEU A 355 7.56 6.32 17.78
CA LEU A 355 7.65 7.47 16.90
C LEU A 355 9.11 7.76 16.53
N MET A 356 10.02 7.84 17.51
CA MET A 356 11.45 8.07 17.29
C MET A 356 12.13 6.94 16.50
N SER A 357 11.78 5.69 16.76
CA SER A 357 12.31 4.54 16.00
C SER A 357 11.90 4.63 14.52
N THR A 358 10.62 4.92 14.28
CA THR A 358 10.07 5.09 12.93
C THR A 358 10.68 6.32 12.24
N SER A 359 10.83 7.44 12.93
CA SER A 359 11.50 8.65 12.42
C SER A 359 12.98 8.43 12.11
N LYS A 360 13.74 7.72 12.96
CA LYS A 360 15.14 7.38 12.66
C LYS A 360 15.25 6.49 11.43
N ARG A 361 14.31 5.56 11.26
CA ARG A 361 14.22 4.71 10.06
C ARG A 361 13.88 5.52 8.83
N LEU A 362 13.00 6.52 8.92
CA LEU A 362 12.67 7.45 7.85
C LEU A 362 13.85 8.37 7.47
N MET A 363 14.52 8.96 8.45
CA MET A 363 15.71 9.79 8.22
C MET A 363 16.91 8.96 7.72
N GLY A 364 17.01 7.69 8.14
CA GLY A 364 17.96 6.71 7.64
C GLY A 364 17.59 6.14 6.28
N ASN A 365 16.33 6.28 5.86
CA ASN A 365 15.84 6.00 4.53
C ASN A 365 16.30 7.13 3.61
N LYS A 366 17.62 7.19 3.42
CA LYS A 366 18.16 7.71 2.17
C LYS A 366 17.52 6.80 1.14
N LEU A 367 16.45 7.24 0.46
CA LEU A 367 16.20 6.84 -0.92
C LEU A 367 17.59 6.88 -1.53
N SER A 368 18.18 5.69 -1.72
CA SER A 368 19.61 5.60 -1.96
C SER A 368 19.88 6.55 -3.11
N ALA A 369 20.98 7.29 -3.10
CA ALA A 369 21.27 8.20 -4.22
C ALA A 369 21.14 7.46 -5.57
N GLY A 370 21.26 6.12 -5.58
CA GLY A 370 20.91 5.17 -6.64
C GLY A 370 19.43 5.04 -7.04
N ALA A 371 18.43 5.14 -6.15
CA ALA A 371 17.01 5.08 -6.51
C ALA A 371 16.59 6.27 -7.40
N ALA A 372 17.07 7.47 -7.10
CA ALA A 372 16.91 8.63 -8.00
C ALA A 372 17.81 8.54 -9.25
N TYR A 373 18.95 7.84 -9.16
CA TYR A 373 19.91 7.65 -10.27
C TYR A 373 19.36 6.81 -11.43
N VAL A 374 18.39 5.90 -11.19
CA VAL A 374 17.78 5.06 -12.23
C VAL A 374 16.94 5.88 -13.23
N VAL A 375 16.42 7.03 -12.80
CA VAL A 375 15.54 7.91 -13.62
C VAL A 375 16.28 8.52 -14.82
N GLU A 376 17.59 8.77 -14.71
CA GLU A 376 18.39 9.41 -15.78
C GLU A 376 18.87 8.43 -16.86
N HIS A 377 18.96 7.12 -16.57
CA HIS A 377 19.68 6.16 -17.42
C HIS A 377 18.80 5.22 -18.26
N LEU A 378 17.47 5.29 -18.12
CA LEU A 378 16.55 4.50 -18.93
C LEU A 378 15.90 5.37 -20.03
N PRO A 379 16.08 5.02 -21.32
CA PRO A 379 15.66 5.87 -22.45
C PRO A 379 14.16 6.22 -22.47
N GLU A 380 13.32 5.38 -21.86
CA GLU A 380 11.85 5.40 -21.96
C GLU A 380 11.14 5.77 -20.63
N PHE A 381 11.88 6.25 -19.63
CA PHE A 381 11.38 6.31 -18.25
C PHE A 381 10.21 7.29 -18.01
N ALA A 382 9.18 6.78 -17.32
CA ALA A 382 8.14 7.51 -16.59
C ALA A 382 8.43 7.29 -15.09
N GLY A 383 9.21 8.18 -14.49
CA GLY A 383 9.81 7.96 -13.16
C GLY A 383 9.13 8.76 -12.05
N PHE A 384 8.92 8.07 -10.93
CA PHE A 384 8.23 8.55 -9.74
C PHE A 384 9.19 8.73 -8.55
N VAL A 385 9.05 9.81 -7.77
CA VAL A 385 9.69 9.96 -6.45
C VAL A 385 8.62 10.34 -5.44
N GLY A 386 8.39 9.47 -4.45
CA GLY A 386 7.63 9.81 -3.26
C GLY A 386 8.42 10.92 -2.59
N ILE A 387 7.81 12.09 -2.41
CA ILE A 387 8.58 13.28 -1.99
C ILE A 387 9.28 12.93 -0.67
N PRO A 388 10.62 12.86 -0.64
CA PRO A 388 11.30 12.57 0.61
C PRO A 388 11.07 13.75 1.54
N LEU A 389 10.56 13.47 2.74
CA LEU A 389 10.53 14.47 3.79
C LEU A 389 11.97 14.84 4.14
N GLY A 390 12.32 16.12 4.00
CA GLY A 390 13.56 16.64 4.54
C GLY A 390 13.54 16.61 6.07
N GLN A 391 14.70 16.75 6.69
CA GLN A 391 14.81 16.83 8.15
C GLN A 391 13.93 17.97 8.73
N GLN A 392 13.86 19.12 8.04
CA GLN A 392 13.03 20.24 8.46
C GLN A 392 11.52 19.92 8.33
N ASP A 393 11.12 19.21 7.27
CA ASP A 393 9.73 18.75 7.13
C ASP A 393 9.35 17.84 8.31
N HIS A 394 10.24 16.92 8.71
CA HIS A 394 10.00 16.09 9.89
C HIS A 394 9.88 16.90 11.19
N LEU A 395 10.72 17.91 11.40
CA LEU A 395 10.67 18.76 12.59
C LEU A 395 9.39 19.59 12.64
N ASP A 396 9.02 20.21 11.52
CA ASP A 396 7.78 20.98 11.38
C ASP A 396 6.55 20.10 11.68
N ILE A 397 6.54 18.84 11.24
CA ILE A 397 5.44 17.90 11.47
C ILE A 397 5.34 17.55 12.95
N VAL A 398 6.45 17.16 13.58
CA VAL A 398 6.45 16.84 15.01
C VAL A 398 6.03 18.06 15.83
N GLU A 399 6.51 19.26 15.49
CA GLU A 399 6.15 20.52 16.16
C GLU A 399 4.66 20.87 15.96
N GLN A 400 4.11 20.73 14.76
CA GLN A 400 2.68 20.96 14.53
C GLN A 400 1.79 19.95 15.25
N LEU A 401 2.22 18.70 15.40
CA LEU A 401 1.51 17.71 16.20
C LEU A 401 1.48 18.06 17.68
N THR A 402 2.55 18.68 18.20
CA THR A 402 2.57 19.21 19.58
C THR A 402 1.66 20.41 19.81
N HIS A 403 1.22 21.06 18.73
CA HIS A 403 0.42 22.29 18.79
C HIS A 403 -1.01 22.11 18.25
N SER A 404 -1.35 20.96 17.68
CA SER A 404 -2.70 20.67 17.16
C SER A 404 -3.67 20.23 18.27
N VAL A 405 -4.97 20.39 17.99
CA VAL A 405 -6.09 20.49 18.95
C VAL A 405 -6.44 19.16 19.67
N THR A 406 -5.62 18.11 19.58
CA THR A 406 -5.83 16.84 20.30
C THR A 406 -5.51 16.92 21.81
N GLY A 407 -5.00 18.05 22.30
CA GLY A 407 -4.81 18.29 23.75
C GLY A 407 -3.54 17.69 24.34
N VAL A 408 -2.62 17.19 23.52
CA VAL A 408 -1.34 16.62 23.95
C VAL A 408 -0.20 17.57 23.59
N VAL A 409 0.29 18.31 24.60
CA VAL A 409 1.56 19.05 24.50
C VAL A 409 2.68 18.05 24.76
N LEU A 410 3.48 17.68 23.75
CA LEU A 410 4.69 16.88 24.02
C LEU A 410 5.70 17.76 24.78
N PRO A 411 6.37 17.23 25.83
CA PRO A 411 7.41 17.96 26.56
C PRO A 411 8.51 18.49 25.63
N GLN A 412 8.89 19.76 25.79
CA GLN A 412 9.89 20.45 24.96
C GLN A 412 11.27 19.74 24.94
N GLU A 413 11.59 19.03 26.02
CA GLU A 413 12.79 18.21 26.20
C GLU A 413 12.87 17.03 25.20
N LEU A 414 11.73 16.57 24.70
CA LEU A 414 11.65 15.50 23.69
C LEU A 414 11.78 16.05 22.26
N LEU A 415 11.26 17.25 21.98
CA LEU A 415 11.52 17.97 20.72
C LEU A 415 13.02 18.19 20.48
N MET A 416 13.76 18.45 21.56
CA MET A 416 15.22 18.59 21.52
C MET A 416 15.95 17.29 21.13
N LYS A 417 15.33 16.10 21.31
CA LYS A 417 15.92 14.81 20.87
C LYS A 417 15.74 14.54 19.36
N PHE A 418 14.82 15.25 18.70
CA PHE A 418 14.66 15.23 17.24
C PHE A 418 15.58 16.20 16.51
N ARG A 419 16.11 17.22 17.22
CA ARG A 419 17.19 18.06 16.69
C ARG A 419 18.48 17.25 16.63
N ILE A 420 18.81 16.73 15.44
CA ILE A 420 20.15 16.23 15.17
C ILE A 420 21.08 17.44 15.29
N VAL A 421 21.92 17.44 16.33
CA VAL A 421 23.09 18.31 16.38
C VAL A 421 23.98 17.83 15.23
N GLU A 422 24.16 18.65 14.19
CA GLU A 422 25.17 18.37 13.18
C GLU A 422 26.49 18.06 13.91
N PRO A 423 27.23 17.00 13.53
CA PRO A 423 28.57 16.83 14.07
C PRO A 423 29.32 18.12 13.76
N SER A 424 29.81 18.78 14.82
CA SER A 424 30.61 20.00 14.66
C SER A 424 31.77 19.71 13.71
N PRO A 425 32.12 20.67 12.84
CA PRO A 425 33.00 20.47 11.69
C PRO A 425 34.37 19.86 12.03
#